data_AF-A0ABD0YWZ2-F1
#
_entry.id   AF-A0ABD0YWZ2-F1
#
_cell.length_a   1.000
_cell.length_b   1.000
_cell.length_c   1.000
_cell.angle_alpha   90.00
_cell.angle_beta   90.00
_cell.angle_gamma   90.00
#
_symmetry.space_group_name_H-M   'P 1'
#
loop_
_entity.id
_entity.type
_entity.pdbx_description
1 polymer ?
#
loop_
_entity_poly.entity_id
_entity_poly.type
_entity_poly.pdbx_seq_one_letter_code
_entity_poly.pdbx_strand_id
1 'polypeptide(L)'
;MTSGAMSLSDVLYNDQCLGSFIEFLEQEDLVCVIEFWLAATSFERQFTLNDSGDSGQIQNDAIIIYDRYLSLQATSPLGISDRVRFAVEEGICGEVATSPQCFTRAVVAAEAFMRSVCLRPFLSSQHYLSLLSEVMSGATSRSDHSPASSVTEGSIDTSTIAARNPPPDPDDLWRRRRHNSGLSFGRIDQLGRYESDIEPEPKSESRISRVVKMLINRDEQKSQEEMAWRVAEMIVKDITSITMGSNRDSDEEDL
;
A
#
# COMPACT_ATOMS: atom_id res chain seq x y z
N MET A 1 22.17 14.93 -4.53
CA MET A 1 21.23 15.51 -5.51
C MET A 1 19.88 15.69 -4.83
N THR A 2 19.60 16.85 -4.23
CA THR A 2 18.29 17.12 -3.58
C THR A 2 17.95 18.60 -3.76
N SER A 3 17.74 19.02 -5.01
CA SER A 3 17.34 20.40 -5.31
C SER A 3 16.12 20.43 -6.24
N GLY A 4 15.28 19.41 -6.15
CA GLY A 4 13.89 19.48 -6.59
C GLY A 4 13.03 19.64 -5.34
N ALA A 5 12.26 20.73 -5.24
CA ALA A 5 11.22 20.83 -4.22
C ALA A 5 10.27 19.64 -4.40
N MET A 6 10.00 18.89 -3.33
CA MET A 6 9.06 17.77 -3.38
C MET A 6 7.69 18.27 -3.83
N SER A 7 7.21 17.73 -4.94
CA SER A 7 5.89 18.07 -5.49
C SER A 7 4.81 17.14 -4.93
N LEU A 8 3.54 17.56 -5.01
CA LEU A 8 2.42 16.67 -4.66
C LEU A 8 2.46 15.38 -5.48
N SER A 9 2.85 15.44 -6.75
CA SER A 9 2.96 14.27 -7.60
C SER A 9 4.00 13.28 -7.08
N ASP A 10 5.15 13.76 -6.60
CA ASP A 10 6.16 12.89 -6.00
C ASP A 10 5.63 12.18 -4.74
N VAL A 11 4.82 12.89 -3.94
CA VAL A 11 4.18 12.34 -2.75
C VAL A 11 3.14 11.28 -3.10
N LEU A 12 2.26 11.57 -4.07
CA LEU A 12 1.13 10.69 -4.40
C LEU A 12 1.52 9.42 -5.16
N TYR A 13 2.57 9.47 -5.97
CA TYR A 13 2.99 8.33 -6.81
C TYR A 13 4.14 7.51 -6.22
N ASN A 14 4.78 7.96 -5.14
CA ASN A 14 5.77 7.18 -4.42
C ASN A 14 5.13 6.51 -3.20
N ASP A 15 5.12 5.18 -3.17
CA ASP A 15 4.45 4.42 -2.11
C ASP A 15 4.90 4.76 -0.68
N GLN A 16 6.19 5.08 -0.45
CA GLN A 16 6.69 5.43 0.88
C GLN A 16 6.24 6.85 1.27
N CYS A 17 6.29 7.78 0.31
CA CYS A 17 5.84 9.15 0.54
C CYS A 17 4.33 9.22 0.76
N LEU A 18 3.56 8.45 -0.01
CA LEU A 18 2.11 8.36 0.10
C LEU A 18 1.71 7.79 1.46
N GLY A 19 2.36 6.73 1.94
CA GLY A 19 2.09 6.16 3.26
C GLY A 19 2.27 7.18 4.38
N SER A 20 3.43 7.85 4.41
CA SER A 20 3.72 8.91 5.38
C SER A 20 2.74 10.10 5.27
N PHE A 21 2.30 10.43 4.05
CA PHE A 21 1.33 11.50 3.82
C PHE A 21 -0.07 11.13 4.30
N ILE A 22 -0.50 9.87 4.15
CA ILE A 22 -1.78 9.38 4.67
C ILE A 22 -1.80 9.44 6.20
N GLU A 23 -0.73 9.02 6.88
CA GLU A 23 -0.60 9.12 8.34
C GLU A 23 -0.72 10.58 8.81
N PHE A 24 -0.08 11.50 8.09
CA PHE A 24 -0.20 12.93 8.35
C PHE A 24 -1.66 13.41 8.19
N LEU A 25 -2.33 13.04 7.09
CA LEU A 25 -3.72 13.43 6.86
C LEU A 25 -4.69 12.80 7.88
N GLU A 26 -4.34 11.66 8.46
CA GLU A 26 -5.11 11.03 9.55
C GLU A 26 -5.08 11.84 10.82
N GLN A 27 -3.94 12.43 11.16
CA GLN A 27 -3.85 13.32 12.31
C GLN A 27 -4.59 14.65 12.11
N GLU A 28 -4.65 15.13 10.87
CA GLU A 28 -5.32 16.40 10.52
C GLU A 28 -6.82 16.23 10.18
N ASP A 29 -7.38 15.01 10.30
CA ASP A 29 -8.77 14.67 9.94
C ASP A 29 -9.13 14.99 8.47
N LEU A 30 -8.15 14.88 7.57
CA LEU A 30 -8.26 15.14 6.13
C LEU A 30 -8.12 13.88 5.27
N VAL A 31 -8.21 12.69 5.88
CA VAL A 31 -8.09 11.39 5.21
C VAL A 31 -9.12 11.22 4.10
N CYS A 32 -10.33 11.77 4.28
CA CYS A 32 -11.41 11.70 3.30
C CYS A 32 -10.98 12.26 1.93
N VAL A 33 -10.09 13.27 1.90
CA VAL A 33 -9.61 13.89 0.66
C VAL A 33 -8.74 12.94 -0.15
N ILE A 34 -7.78 12.28 0.51
CA ILE A 34 -6.87 11.35 -0.16
C ILE A 34 -7.59 10.04 -0.51
N GLU A 35 -8.49 9.57 0.35
CA GLU A 35 -9.34 8.41 0.06
C GLU A 35 -10.19 8.64 -1.19
N PHE A 36 -10.89 9.78 -1.26
CA PHE A 36 -11.66 10.16 -2.44
C PHE A 36 -10.78 10.22 -3.69
N TRP A 37 -9.61 10.89 -3.61
CA TRP A 37 -8.72 11.02 -4.76
C TRP A 37 -8.23 9.65 -5.28
N LEU A 38 -7.86 8.74 -4.36
CA LEU A 38 -7.47 7.38 -4.70
C LEU A 38 -8.62 6.57 -5.32
N ALA A 39 -9.82 6.66 -4.76
CA ALA A 39 -11.00 5.98 -5.26
C ALA A 39 -11.38 6.46 -6.67
N ALA A 40 -11.48 7.77 -6.86
CA ALA A 40 -11.84 8.38 -8.13
C ALA A 40 -10.80 8.11 -9.23
N THR A 41 -9.51 8.27 -8.95
CA THR A 41 -8.45 7.97 -9.94
C THR A 41 -8.32 6.47 -10.25
N SER A 42 -8.62 5.60 -9.27
CA SER A 42 -8.69 4.16 -9.50
C SER A 42 -9.87 3.80 -10.40
N PHE A 43 -11.04 4.42 -10.20
CA PHE A 43 -12.21 4.26 -11.06
C PHE A 43 -11.88 4.61 -12.52
N GLU A 44 -11.25 5.77 -12.78
CA GLU A 44 -10.86 6.18 -14.13
C GLU A 44 -9.89 5.17 -14.78
N ARG A 45 -8.96 4.60 -13.99
CA ARG A 45 -8.01 3.58 -14.47
C ARG A 45 -8.70 2.24 -14.77
N GLN A 46 -9.65 1.83 -13.94
CA GLN A 46 -10.40 0.59 -14.15
C GLN A 46 -11.33 0.69 -15.36
N PHE A 47 -11.92 1.87 -15.59
CA PHE A 47 -12.71 2.16 -16.77
C PHE A 47 -11.90 1.99 -18.06
N THR A 48 -10.67 2.50 -18.11
CA THR A 48 -9.82 2.44 -19.32
C THR A 48 -9.28 1.04 -19.63
N LEU A 49 -9.16 0.16 -18.62
CA LEU A 49 -8.70 -1.21 -18.80
C LEU A 49 -9.82 -2.20 -19.15
N ASN A 50 -11.08 -1.88 -18.81
CA ASN A 50 -12.24 -2.73 -19.06
C ASN A 50 -12.86 -2.43 -20.42
N ASP A 51 -12.32 -3.04 -21.48
CA ASP A 51 -12.82 -2.92 -22.88
C ASP A 51 -14.25 -3.48 -23.08
N SER A 52 -14.80 -4.17 -22.08
CA SER A 52 -16.13 -4.81 -22.10
C SER A 52 -16.93 -4.59 -20.81
N GLY A 53 -16.64 -3.53 -20.05
CA GLY A 53 -17.28 -3.31 -18.76
C GLY A 53 -18.81 -3.18 -18.89
N ASP A 54 -19.55 -3.94 -18.07
CA ASP A 54 -21.00 -3.77 -17.94
C ASP A 54 -21.27 -2.33 -17.50
N SER A 55 -21.92 -1.54 -18.35
CA SER A 55 -22.24 -0.14 -18.08
C SER A 55 -22.98 0.03 -16.76
N GLY A 56 -23.74 -0.98 -16.32
CA GLY A 56 -24.40 -0.97 -15.01
C GLY A 56 -23.43 -1.07 -13.84
N GLN A 57 -22.37 -1.89 -13.94
CA GLN A 57 -21.35 -2.02 -12.90
C GLN A 57 -20.53 -0.74 -12.77
N ILE A 58 -20.10 -0.18 -13.90
CA ILE A 58 -19.36 1.09 -13.92
C ILE A 58 -20.19 2.21 -13.29
N GLN A 59 -21.48 2.30 -13.61
CA GLN A 59 -22.35 3.28 -13.02
C GLN A 59 -22.51 3.06 -11.51
N ASN A 60 -22.66 1.81 -11.07
CA ASN A 60 -22.76 1.47 -9.65
C ASN A 60 -21.49 1.86 -8.87
N ASP A 61 -20.31 1.55 -9.40
CA ASP A 61 -19.03 1.93 -8.79
C ASP A 61 -18.91 3.45 -8.66
N ALA A 62 -19.34 4.20 -9.67
CA ALA A 62 -19.39 5.66 -9.61
C ALA A 62 -20.40 6.17 -8.55
N ILE A 63 -21.58 5.56 -8.46
CA ILE A 63 -22.59 5.93 -7.45
C ILE A 63 -22.05 5.71 -6.04
N ILE A 64 -21.33 4.60 -5.78
CA ILE A 64 -20.74 4.33 -4.47
C ILE A 64 -19.74 5.43 -4.07
N ILE A 65 -18.86 5.84 -4.99
CA ILE A 65 -17.90 6.93 -4.74
C ILE A 65 -18.64 8.25 -4.49
N TYR A 66 -19.66 8.54 -5.31
CA TYR A 66 -20.48 9.75 -5.17
C TYR A 66 -21.20 9.80 -3.81
N ASP A 67 -21.87 8.72 -3.42
CA ASP A 67 -22.65 8.64 -2.18
C ASP A 67 -21.76 8.80 -0.95
N ARG A 68 -20.55 8.24 -0.98
CA ARG A 68 -19.64 8.31 0.16
C ARG A 68 -19.03 9.69 0.39
N TYR A 69 -18.67 10.41 -0.69
CA TYR A 69 -17.82 11.60 -0.58
C TYR A 69 -18.48 12.92 -1.04
N LEU A 70 -19.43 12.86 -1.98
CA LEU A 70 -19.92 14.04 -2.70
C LEU A 70 -21.40 14.33 -2.46
N SER A 71 -22.19 13.30 -2.17
CA SER A 71 -23.62 13.41 -1.88
C SER A 71 -23.91 14.38 -0.74
N LEU A 72 -25.08 15.00 -0.77
CA LEU A 72 -25.59 15.81 0.35
C LEU A 72 -25.74 15.00 1.65
N GLN A 73 -25.81 13.68 1.55
CA GLN A 73 -25.90 12.74 2.68
C GLN A 73 -24.62 11.92 2.86
N ALA A 74 -23.49 12.42 2.34
CA ALA A 74 -22.21 11.74 2.41
C ALA A 74 -21.79 11.45 3.86
N THR A 75 -21.35 10.22 4.10
CA THR A 75 -20.78 9.80 5.40
C THR A 75 -19.38 10.35 5.62
N SER A 76 -18.68 10.74 4.55
CA SER A 76 -17.35 11.38 4.59
C SER A 76 -17.31 12.57 3.62
N PRO A 77 -18.02 13.67 3.92
CA PRO A 77 -18.23 14.76 2.96
C PRO A 77 -16.93 15.50 2.64
N LEU A 78 -16.63 15.64 1.35
CA LEU A 78 -15.42 16.33 0.87
C LEU A 78 -15.49 17.87 0.98
N GLY A 79 -16.69 18.43 1.16
CA GLY A 79 -16.89 19.88 1.23
C GLY A 79 -16.78 20.59 -0.13
N ILE A 80 -17.06 19.90 -1.24
CA ILE A 80 -17.01 20.49 -2.58
C ILE A 80 -18.23 21.39 -2.88
N SER A 81 -18.02 22.38 -3.75
CA SER A 81 -19.08 23.29 -4.21
C SER A 81 -20.18 22.55 -5.01
N ASP A 82 -21.41 23.04 -4.93
CA ASP A 82 -22.56 22.49 -5.67
C ASP A 82 -22.30 22.40 -7.18
N ARG A 83 -21.60 23.39 -7.75
CA ARG A 83 -21.22 23.38 -9.17
C ARG A 83 -20.38 22.16 -9.57
N VAL A 84 -19.49 21.70 -8.69
CA VAL A 84 -18.69 20.49 -8.94
C VAL A 84 -19.55 19.25 -8.76
N ARG A 85 -20.40 19.22 -7.72
CA ARG A 85 -21.31 18.10 -7.45
C ARG A 85 -22.27 17.85 -8.63
N PHE A 86 -22.94 18.89 -9.12
CA PHE A 86 -23.83 18.80 -10.28
C PHE A 86 -23.12 18.28 -11.54
N ALA A 87 -21.86 18.67 -11.76
CA ALA A 87 -21.11 18.18 -12.90
C ALA A 87 -20.75 16.69 -12.80
N VAL A 88 -20.56 16.19 -11.57
CA VAL A 88 -20.37 14.76 -11.32
C VAL A 88 -21.68 14.01 -11.52
N GLU A 89 -22.79 14.52 -10.98
CA GLU A 89 -24.13 13.93 -11.15
C GLU A 89 -24.51 13.81 -12.64
N GLU A 90 -24.28 14.86 -13.43
CA GLU A 90 -24.47 14.86 -14.89
C GLU A 90 -23.60 13.80 -15.58
N GLY A 91 -22.37 13.60 -15.10
CA GLY A 91 -21.45 12.59 -15.63
C GLY A 91 -21.82 11.14 -15.27
N ILE A 92 -22.54 10.91 -14.17
CA ILE A 92 -22.94 9.57 -13.70
C ILE A 92 -24.33 9.18 -14.24
N CYS A 93 -25.28 10.12 -14.19
CA CYS A 93 -26.71 9.90 -14.44
C CYS A 93 -27.26 10.70 -15.63
N GLY A 94 -26.38 11.23 -16.49
CA GLY A 94 -26.79 11.99 -17.67
C GLY A 94 -27.54 11.15 -18.72
N GLU A 95 -27.91 11.80 -19.82
CA GLU A 95 -28.61 11.15 -20.94
C GLU A 95 -27.76 10.09 -21.67
N VAL A 96 -26.45 10.09 -21.41
CA VAL A 96 -25.44 9.19 -21.99
C VAL A 96 -24.93 8.25 -20.90
N ALA A 97 -24.36 7.10 -21.30
CA ALA A 97 -23.66 6.19 -20.40
C ALA A 97 -22.62 6.94 -19.53
N THR A 98 -22.40 6.44 -18.32
CA THR A 98 -21.47 7.03 -17.35
C THR A 98 -20.12 7.36 -17.97
N SER A 99 -19.72 8.62 -17.85
CA SER A 99 -18.46 9.09 -18.43
C SER A 99 -17.26 8.59 -17.64
N PRO A 100 -16.16 8.19 -18.29
CA PRO A 100 -14.90 7.89 -17.61
C PRO A 100 -14.32 9.09 -16.86
N GLN A 101 -14.77 10.30 -17.19
CA GLN A 101 -14.27 11.55 -16.62
C GLN A 101 -15.29 12.22 -15.69
N CYS A 102 -16.31 11.49 -15.23
CA CYS A 102 -17.36 12.04 -14.36
C CYS A 102 -16.78 12.70 -13.09
N PHE A 103 -15.67 12.18 -12.55
CA PHE A 103 -15.03 12.73 -11.36
C PHE A 103 -13.92 13.75 -11.62
N THR A 104 -13.50 13.99 -12.87
CA THR A 104 -12.30 14.78 -13.17
C THR A 104 -12.31 16.16 -12.49
N ARG A 105 -13.46 16.85 -12.46
CA ARG A 105 -13.57 18.16 -11.78
C ARG A 105 -13.38 18.06 -10.27
N ALA A 106 -13.90 17.02 -9.65
CA ALA A 106 -13.77 16.77 -8.22
C ALA A 106 -12.34 16.32 -7.87
N VAL A 107 -11.71 15.48 -8.70
CA VAL A 107 -10.30 15.08 -8.56
C VAL A 107 -9.38 16.31 -8.63
N VAL A 108 -9.58 17.19 -9.61
CA VAL A 108 -8.80 18.44 -9.74
C VAL A 108 -8.98 19.33 -8.50
N ALA A 109 -10.20 19.42 -7.97
CA ALA A 109 -10.45 20.18 -6.75
C ALA A 109 -9.73 19.57 -5.52
N ALA A 110 -9.77 18.25 -5.36
CA ALA A 110 -9.08 17.54 -4.28
C ALA A 110 -7.56 17.70 -4.39
N GLU A 111 -6.98 17.59 -5.60
CA GLU A 111 -5.56 17.84 -5.80
C GLU A 111 -5.16 19.28 -5.52
N ALA A 112 -5.98 20.25 -5.95
CA ALA A 112 -5.72 21.65 -5.68
C ALA A 112 -5.73 21.92 -4.16
N PHE A 113 -6.67 21.31 -3.43
CA PHE A 113 -6.72 21.38 -1.97
C PHE A 113 -5.49 20.74 -1.33
N MET A 114 -5.15 19.48 -1.66
CA MET A 114 -3.96 18.82 -1.12
C MET A 114 -2.68 19.60 -1.42
N ARG A 115 -2.55 20.15 -2.62
CA ARG A 115 -1.37 20.93 -3.05
C ARG A 115 -1.24 22.25 -2.31
N SER A 116 -2.35 22.95 -2.07
CA SER A 116 -2.35 24.30 -1.49
C SER A 116 -2.43 24.31 0.04
N VAL A 117 -3.15 23.34 0.62
CA VAL A 117 -3.45 23.28 2.06
C VAL A 117 -2.61 22.24 2.77
N CYS A 118 -2.54 21.00 2.26
CA CYS A 118 -1.92 19.89 2.99
C CYS A 118 -0.40 19.76 2.77
N LEU A 119 0.09 20.07 1.57
CA LEU A 119 1.47 19.78 1.17
C LEU A 119 2.50 20.55 2.01
N ARG A 120 2.29 21.86 2.23
CA ARG A 120 3.25 22.66 3.02
C ARG A 120 3.33 22.19 4.47
N PRO A 121 2.21 22.04 5.20
CA PRO A 121 2.21 21.46 6.54
C PRO A 121 2.89 20.08 6.59
N PHE A 122 2.60 19.19 5.64
CA PHE A 122 3.23 17.88 5.57
C PHE A 122 4.76 17.98 5.49
N LEU A 123 5.29 18.82 4.59
CA LEU A 123 6.74 19.02 4.43
C LEU A 123 7.42 19.64 5.66
N SER A 124 6.64 20.25 6.56
CA SER A 124 7.13 20.73 7.86
C SER A 124 6.85 19.78 9.03
N SER A 125 6.13 18.67 8.80
CA SER A 125 5.69 17.75 9.84
C SER A 125 6.75 16.73 10.22
N GLN A 126 6.59 16.10 11.38
CA GLN A 126 7.46 15.01 11.83
C GLN A 126 7.37 13.78 10.93
N HIS A 127 6.23 13.53 10.29
CA HIS A 127 6.06 12.41 9.33
C HIS A 127 7.06 12.52 8.18
N TYR A 128 7.20 13.73 7.62
CA TYR A 128 8.15 13.97 6.54
C TYR A 128 9.61 13.82 7.00
N LEU A 129 9.95 14.31 8.19
CA LEU A 129 11.30 14.13 8.75
C LEU A 129 11.62 12.65 9.02
N SER A 130 10.65 11.90 9.56
CA SER A 130 10.78 10.45 9.75
C SER A 130 10.97 9.73 8.42
N LEU A 131 10.18 10.07 7.40
CA LEU A 131 10.34 9.54 6.04
C LEU A 131 11.75 9.81 5.49
N LEU A 132 12.27 11.04 5.63
CA LEU A 132 13.63 11.36 5.21
C LEU A 132 14.67 10.51 5.95
N SER A 133 14.49 10.34 7.26
CA SER A 133 15.40 9.52 8.08
C SER A 133 15.38 8.04 7.68
N GLU A 134 14.22 7.50 7.34
CA GLU A 134 14.06 6.12 6.88
C GLU A 134 14.70 5.92 5.50
N VAL A 135 14.46 6.85 4.57
CA VAL A 135 15.07 6.81 3.23
C VAL A 135 16.59 6.92 3.32
N MET A 136 17.12 7.77 4.20
CA MET A 136 18.56 7.90 4.44
C MET A 136 19.16 6.64 5.07
N SER A 137 18.47 6.05 6.05
CA SER A 137 18.92 4.83 6.75
C SER A 137 18.84 3.58 5.86
N GLY A 138 17.80 3.50 5.03
CA GLY A 138 17.63 2.45 4.02
C GLY A 138 18.65 2.54 2.88
N ALA A 139 19.15 3.74 2.57
CA ALA A 139 20.25 3.91 1.62
C ALA A 139 21.60 3.42 2.18
N THR A 140 21.86 3.60 3.48
CA THR A 140 23.08 3.09 4.14
C THR A 140 23.02 1.61 4.52
N SER A 141 21.82 1.05 4.70
CA SER A 141 21.63 -0.38 5.00
C SER A 141 21.88 -1.30 3.81
N ARG A 142 21.92 -0.78 2.57
CA ARG A 142 22.21 -1.58 1.37
C ARG A 142 23.70 -1.66 1.05
N SER A 143 24.56 -1.04 1.85
CA SER A 143 26.00 -0.94 1.58
C SER A 143 26.92 -1.72 2.51
N ASP A 144 26.45 -2.51 3.49
CA ASP A 144 27.37 -3.32 4.31
C ASP A 144 26.77 -4.65 4.81
N HIS A 145 26.77 -5.66 3.94
CA HIS A 145 26.80 -7.06 4.35
C HIS A 145 28.09 -7.71 3.84
N SER A 146 29.23 -7.20 4.31
CA SER A 146 30.44 -8.02 4.42
C SER A 146 30.45 -8.60 5.84
N PRO A 147 30.29 -9.92 6.03
CA PRO A 147 30.47 -10.51 7.34
C PRO A 147 31.98 -10.64 7.58
N ALA A 148 32.57 -9.68 8.27
CA ALA A 148 33.90 -9.82 8.86
C ALA A 148 33.75 -9.91 10.37
N SER A 149 33.84 -11.14 10.89
CA SER A 149 34.39 -11.53 12.20
C SER A 149 34.11 -13.03 12.36
N SER A 150 34.98 -13.92 12.80
CA SER A 150 36.10 -13.74 13.73
C SER A 150 36.91 -15.05 13.84
N VAL A 151 38.23 -14.94 14.11
CA VAL A 151 39.16 -15.86 14.84
C VAL A 151 39.32 -17.33 14.36
N THR A 152 40.46 -18.03 14.35
CA THR A 152 41.83 -17.90 14.93
C THR A 152 42.74 -18.99 14.33
N GLU A 153 44.06 -18.73 14.34
CA GLU A 153 45.22 -19.64 14.49
C GLU A 153 45.60 -20.71 13.44
N GLY A 154 46.92 -20.77 13.17
CA GLY A 154 47.63 -21.90 12.56
C GLY A 154 48.42 -21.53 11.29
N SER A 155 49.59 -20.89 11.38
CA SER A 155 50.93 -21.52 11.55
C SER A 155 51.58 -22.02 10.24
N ILE A 156 52.64 -21.32 9.79
CA ILE A 156 53.90 -21.82 9.16
C ILE A 156 53.74 -22.46 7.73
N ASP A 157 54.50 -22.21 6.63
CA ASP A 157 55.85 -21.70 6.39
C ASP A 157 56.06 -21.17 4.96
N THR A 158 56.96 -20.19 4.87
CA THR A 158 58.02 -19.87 3.89
C THR A 158 58.25 -20.77 2.65
N SER A 159 58.24 -20.17 1.45
CA SER A 159 59.44 -20.00 0.57
C SER A 159 59.14 -20.03 -0.95
N THR A 160 59.90 -19.20 -1.69
CA THR A 160 60.51 -19.53 -2.99
C THR A 160 59.85 -19.05 -4.30
N ILE A 161 60.41 -17.91 -4.77
CA ILE A 161 60.95 -17.64 -6.13
C ILE A 161 60.01 -17.34 -7.30
N ALA A 162 60.42 -16.28 -7.99
CA ALA A 162 59.97 -15.72 -9.24
C ALA A 162 60.00 -16.67 -10.46
N ALA A 163 59.24 -16.22 -11.47
CA ALA A 163 59.49 -16.31 -12.91
C ALA A 163 58.53 -17.18 -13.73
N ARG A 164 58.12 -16.56 -14.85
CA ARG A 164 57.51 -17.10 -16.08
C ARG A 164 56.03 -17.44 -15.98
N ASN A 165 55.20 -16.60 -16.63
CA ASN A 165 54.05 -17.08 -17.40
C ASN A 165 53.84 -16.22 -18.66
N PRO A 166 53.37 -16.82 -19.78
CA PRO A 166 53.26 -16.20 -21.12
C PRO A 166 52.02 -15.28 -21.22
N PRO A 167 51.82 -14.52 -22.32
CA PRO A 167 50.62 -13.70 -22.47
C PRO A 167 49.34 -14.57 -22.45
N PRO A 168 48.24 -14.07 -21.86
CA PRO A 168 47.04 -14.85 -21.65
C PRO A 168 46.38 -15.25 -22.98
N ASP A 169 45.96 -16.51 -23.05
CA ASP A 169 45.26 -17.12 -24.18
C ASP A 169 43.88 -16.46 -24.37
N PRO A 170 43.49 -16.01 -25.59
CA PRO A 170 42.18 -15.38 -25.83
C PRO A 170 40.97 -16.25 -25.47
N ASP A 171 41.14 -17.57 -25.28
CA ASP A 171 40.08 -18.49 -24.86
C ASP A 171 39.84 -18.54 -23.33
N ASP A 172 40.69 -17.92 -22.51
CA ASP A 172 40.53 -17.88 -21.05
C ASP A 172 39.38 -16.97 -20.59
N LEU A 173 38.91 -16.05 -21.46
CA LEU A 173 37.74 -15.21 -21.19
C LEU A 173 36.45 -16.04 -21.02
N TRP A 174 36.37 -17.17 -21.70
CA TRP A 174 35.16 -18.00 -21.72
C TRP A 174 35.19 -19.15 -20.70
N ARG A 175 36.33 -19.36 -20.02
CA ARG A 175 36.55 -20.54 -19.15
C ARG A 175 36.62 -20.27 -17.65
N ARG A 176 36.42 -19.03 -17.18
CA ARG A 176 36.39 -18.70 -15.73
C ARG A 176 35.19 -17.88 -15.28
N ARG A 177 34.03 -18.52 -15.18
CA ARG A 177 33.04 -18.23 -14.11
C ARG A 177 32.04 -19.36 -13.87
N ARG A 178 32.49 -20.61 -13.82
CA ARG A 178 31.72 -21.69 -13.19
C ARG A 178 32.17 -21.87 -11.74
N HIS A 179 31.57 -21.09 -10.83
CA HIS A 179 30.94 -21.59 -9.62
C HIS A 179 30.19 -20.44 -8.92
N ASN A 180 28.92 -20.70 -8.60
CA ASN A 180 28.03 -19.95 -7.71
C ASN A 180 27.52 -18.56 -8.13
N SER A 181 26.82 -18.50 -9.27
CA SER A 181 25.63 -17.65 -9.37
C SER A 181 24.50 -18.51 -9.97
N GLY A 182 23.70 -19.09 -9.07
CA GLY A 182 22.58 -19.94 -9.45
C GLY A 182 21.45 -19.11 -10.02
N LEU A 183 21.27 -19.17 -11.33
CA LEU A 183 20.03 -18.82 -12.02
C LEU A 183 19.79 -19.92 -13.09
N SER A 184 19.32 -21.09 -12.66
CA SER A 184 18.75 -22.07 -13.59
C SER A 184 17.28 -21.73 -13.80
N PHE A 185 16.95 -21.14 -14.95
CA PHE A 185 15.60 -20.67 -15.25
C PHE A 185 14.63 -21.76 -15.76
N GLY A 186 15.02 -23.04 -15.72
CA GLY A 186 14.16 -24.15 -16.12
C GLY A 186 14.89 -25.48 -16.25
N ARG A 187 14.12 -26.56 -16.34
CA ARG A 187 14.55 -27.95 -16.55
C ARG A 187 14.22 -28.40 -17.97
N ILE A 188 14.91 -29.42 -18.45
CA ILE A 188 14.63 -30.05 -19.73
C ILE A 188 14.13 -31.46 -19.45
N ASP A 189 12.95 -31.82 -19.98
CA ASP A 189 12.38 -33.15 -19.80
C ASP A 189 13.13 -34.22 -20.61
N GLN A 190 12.79 -35.49 -20.41
CA GLN A 190 13.44 -36.62 -21.11
C GLN A 190 13.17 -36.64 -22.63
N LEU A 191 12.30 -35.76 -23.13
CA LEU A 191 11.95 -35.57 -24.53
C LEU A 191 12.63 -34.31 -25.13
N GLY A 192 13.47 -33.61 -24.36
CA GLY A 192 14.22 -32.44 -24.81
C GLY A 192 13.42 -31.14 -24.79
N ARG A 193 12.26 -31.10 -24.13
CA ARG A 193 11.44 -29.88 -23.99
C ARG A 193 11.87 -29.10 -22.77
N TYR A 194 12.04 -27.80 -22.95
CA TYR A 194 12.35 -26.88 -21.87
C TYR A 194 11.09 -26.52 -21.09
N GLU A 195 11.17 -26.59 -19.76
CA GLU A 195 10.12 -26.30 -18.80
C GLU A 195 10.68 -25.33 -17.74
N SER A 196 10.09 -24.13 -17.60
CA SER A 196 10.59 -23.12 -16.65
C SER A 196 10.07 -23.39 -15.24
N ASP A 197 10.95 -23.47 -14.23
CA ASP A 197 10.61 -23.64 -12.81
C ASP A 197 10.02 -22.34 -12.17
N ILE A 198 9.65 -21.34 -12.98
CA ILE A 198 9.05 -20.09 -12.50
C ILE A 198 7.56 -20.34 -12.23
N GLU A 199 7.23 -20.59 -10.97
CA GLU A 199 5.88 -20.40 -10.45
C GLU A 199 5.47 -18.93 -10.70
N PRO A 200 4.31 -18.63 -11.31
CA PRO A 200 3.95 -17.26 -11.64
C PRO A 200 3.87 -16.46 -10.33
N GLU A 201 4.82 -15.56 -10.11
CA GLU A 201 4.81 -14.68 -8.95
C GLU A 201 3.42 -14.02 -8.84
N PRO A 202 2.82 -13.98 -7.64
CA PRO A 202 1.58 -13.25 -7.45
C PRO A 202 1.83 -11.82 -7.92
N LYS A 203 0.98 -11.34 -8.84
CA LYS A 203 1.04 -9.97 -9.38
C LYS A 203 1.38 -9.03 -8.24
N SER A 204 2.49 -8.29 -8.38
CA SER A 204 2.91 -7.32 -7.38
C SER A 204 1.81 -6.26 -7.24
N GLU A 205 0.91 -6.46 -6.28
CA GLU A 205 -0.08 -5.45 -5.94
C GLU A 205 0.70 -4.22 -5.47
N SER A 206 0.65 -3.16 -6.27
CA SER A 206 1.23 -1.86 -5.90
C SER A 206 0.68 -1.47 -4.53
N ARG A 207 1.48 -0.84 -3.66
CA ARG A 207 1.01 -0.53 -2.30
C ARG A 207 -0.21 0.40 -2.34
N ILE A 208 -0.37 1.20 -3.40
CA ILE A 208 -1.60 1.91 -3.76
C ILE A 208 -2.81 0.97 -3.83
N SER A 209 -2.73 -0.17 -4.52
CA SER A 209 -3.83 -1.16 -4.59
C SER A 209 -4.13 -1.79 -3.23
N ARG A 210 -3.11 -1.97 -2.37
CA ARG A 210 -3.30 -2.50 -1.02
C ARG A 210 -3.95 -1.46 -0.10
N VAL A 211 -3.52 -0.21 -0.19
CA VAL A 211 -4.10 0.92 0.52
C VAL A 211 -5.55 1.11 0.06
N VAL A 212 -5.83 1.14 -1.25
CA VAL A 212 -7.20 1.20 -1.78
C VAL A 212 -8.07 0.05 -1.27
N LYS A 213 -7.56 -1.19 -1.23
CA LYS A 213 -8.30 -2.33 -0.63
C LYS A 213 -8.54 -2.14 0.87
N MET A 214 -7.55 -1.68 1.63
CA MET A 214 -7.76 -1.38 3.06
C MET A 214 -8.76 -0.24 3.28
N LEU A 215 -8.76 0.77 2.41
CA LEU A 215 -9.64 1.94 2.52
C LEU A 215 -11.09 1.61 2.12
N ILE A 216 -11.29 0.81 1.07
CA ILE A 216 -12.61 0.31 0.66
C ILE A 216 -13.19 -0.59 1.77
N ASN A 217 -12.35 -1.45 2.36
CA ASN A 217 -12.79 -2.39 3.39
C ASN A 217 -12.81 -1.79 4.81
N ARG A 218 -12.42 -0.52 5.00
CA ARG A 218 -12.32 0.11 6.33
C ARG A 218 -13.66 0.13 7.06
N ASP A 219 -14.75 0.40 6.34
CA ASP A 219 -16.10 0.44 6.92
C ASP A 219 -16.59 -0.96 7.29
N GLU A 220 -16.26 -1.96 6.47
CA GLU A 220 -16.56 -3.37 6.73
C GLU A 220 -15.74 -3.89 7.93
N GLN A 221 -14.48 -3.47 8.04
CA GLN A 221 -13.60 -3.79 9.16
C GLN A 221 -14.06 -3.12 10.45
N LYS A 222 -14.53 -1.87 10.40
CA LYS A 222 -15.12 -1.17 11.54
C LYS A 222 -16.40 -1.84 12.03
N SER A 223 -17.25 -2.31 11.10
CA SER A 223 -18.44 -3.11 11.41
C SER A 223 -18.07 -4.46 12.07
N GLN A 224 -17.06 -5.15 11.52
CA GLN A 224 -16.56 -6.40 12.11
C GLN A 224 -15.96 -6.19 13.50
N GLU A 225 -15.23 -5.09 13.71
CA GLU A 225 -14.68 -4.72 15.02
C GLU A 225 -15.79 -4.46 16.04
N GLU A 226 -16.85 -3.72 15.66
CA GLU A 226 -17.99 -3.48 16.54
C GLU A 226 -18.74 -4.78 16.87
N MET A 227 -18.91 -5.67 15.89
CA MET A 227 -19.48 -7.00 16.12
C MET A 227 -18.60 -7.82 17.08
N ALA A 228 -17.28 -7.82 16.88
CA ALA A 228 -16.33 -8.49 17.75
C ALA A 228 -16.36 -7.92 19.18
N TRP A 229 -16.48 -6.60 19.32
CA TRP A 229 -16.63 -5.94 20.62
C TRP A 229 -17.89 -6.39 21.36
N ARG A 230 -19.03 -6.47 20.67
CA ARG A 230 -20.29 -6.99 21.26
C ARG A 230 -20.17 -8.45 21.68
N VAL A 231 -19.49 -9.27 20.90
CA VAL A 231 -19.22 -10.68 21.25
C VAL A 231 -18.34 -10.76 22.48
N ALA A 232 -17.26 -9.97 22.55
CA ALA A 232 -16.39 -9.92 23.72
C ALA A 232 -17.15 -9.46 24.97
N GLU A 233 -17.99 -8.42 24.86
CA GLU A 233 -18.82 -7.94 25.96
C GLU A 233 -19.80 -9.01 26.46
N MET A 234 -20.43 -9.75 25.54
CA MET A 234 -21.32 -10.87 25.86
C MET A 234 -20.58 -11.97 26.63
N ILE A 235 -19.40 -12.38 26.15
CA ILE A 235 -18.57 -13.39 26.83
C ILE A 235 -18.16 -12.93 28.23
N VAL A 236 -17.74 -11.68 28.39
CA VAL A 236 -17.35 -11.13 29.70
C VAL A 236 -18.56 -11.09 30.64
N LYS A 237 -19.73 -10.68 30.17
CA LYS A 237 -20.97 -10.69 30.96
C LYS A 237 -21.38 -12.10 31.37
N ASP A 238 -21.29 -13.07 30.46
CA ASP A 238 -21.61 -14.47 30.74
C ASP A 238 -20.67 -15.05 31.80
N ILE A 239 -19.35 -14.89 31.63
CA ILE A 239 -18.36 -15.34 32.61
C ILE A 239 -18.57 -14.64 33.95
N THR A 240 -18.80 -13.33 33.95
CA THR A 240 -19.04 -12.56 35.19
C THR A 240 -20.33 -12.99 35.87
N SER A 241 -21.39 -13.31 35.12
CA SER A 241 -22.65 -13.80 35.68
C SER A 241 -22.47 -15.15 36.38
N ILE A 242 -21.73 -16.08 35.77
CA ILE A 242 -21.48 -17.42 36.31
C ILE A 242 -20.54 -17.35 37.52
N THR A 243 -19.59 -16.42 37.53
CA THR A 243 -18.59 -16.31 38.60
C THR A 243 -18.99 -15.37 39.73
N MET A 244 -19.93 -14.43 39.52
CA MET A 244 -20.28 -13.37 40.48
C MET A 244 -21.79 -13.27 40.83
N GLY A 245 -22.70 -14.10 40.28
CA GLY A 245 -24.10 -14.18 40.73
C GLY A 245 -24.56 -15.64 40.88
N SER A 246 -25.11 -16.14 41.98
CA SER A 246 -25.58 -15.54 43.23
C SER A 246 -25.35 -16.55 44.37
N ASN A 247 -24.61 -16.16 45.40
CA ASN A 247 -24.66 -16.82 46.71
C ASN A 247 -25.47 -15.93 47.67
N ARG A 248 -26.76 -15.80 47.36
CA ARG A 248 -27.77 -15.10 48.18
C ARG A 248 -29.06 -15.89 48.18
N ASP A 249 -28.98 -17.13 48.64
CA ASP A 249 -30.12 -17.82 49.26
C ASP A 249 -29.62 -18.30 50.62
N SER A 250 -29.91 -17.51 51.66
CA SER A 250 -29.77 -17.91 53.05
C SER A 250 -30.94 -17.27 53.78
N ASP A 251 -31.97 -18.09 53.94
CA ASP A 251 -32.85 -18.20 55.10
C ASP A 251 -33.36 -16.89 55.72
N GLU A 252 -34.63 -16.55 55.44
CA GLU A 252 -35.58 -16.05 56.45
C GLU A 252 -36.95 -15.82 55.82
N GLU A 253 -37.86 -16.79 55.97
CA GLU A 253 -39.31 -16.58 56.22
C GLU A 253 -39.96 -17.96 56.42
N ASP A 254 -40.19 -18.34 57.67
CA ASP A 254 -41.51 -18.82 58.12
C ASP A 254 -41.55 -18.95 59.66
N LEU A 255 -42.57 -18.30 60.23
CA LEU A 255 -43.02 -18.31 61.63
C LEU A 255 -43.69 -19.65 62.00
#